data_AF-A0A519SGL8-F1
#
_entry.id   AF-A0A519SGL8-F1
#
_cell.length_a   1.000
_cell.length_b   1.000
_cell.length_c   1.000
_cell.angle_alpha   90.00
_cell.angle_beta   90.00
_cell.angle_gamma   90.00
#
_symmetry.space_group_name_H-M   'P 1'
#
loop_
_entity.id
_entity.type
_entity.pdbx_description
1 polymer ?
#
loop_
_entity_poly.entity_id
_entity_poly.type
_entity_poly.pdbx_seq_one_letter_code
_entity_poly.pdbx_strand_id
1 'polypeptide(L)'
;MSGRIRAMHYEFRDTAYQGKIIRHIKAIGVDSHGRCIAPVTQLHVIRRVLERTHETLVVVVMTSQGRVLAVRSAFMQAFEQAHPCLYDASYQWQTANYRNPSLSQVG
;
A
#
# COMPACT_ATOMS: atom_id res chain seq x y z
N MET A 1 -25.02 9.75 -4.43
CA MET A 1 -25.13 8.52 -3.63
C MET A 1 -23.74 8.17 -3.10
N SER A 2 -23.51 8.34 -1.81
CA SER A 2 -22.20 8.13 -1.17
C SER A 2 -22.08 6.67 -0.73
N GLY A 3 -21.31 5.87 -1.46
CA GLY A 3 -21.03 4.48 -1.08
C GLY A 3 -20.21 4.47 0.21
N ARG A 4 -20.80 4.00 1.32
CA ARG A 4 -20.08 3.85 2.59
C ARG A 4 -19.04 2.74 2.44
N ILE A 5 -17.75 3.10 2.47
CA ILE A 5 -16.64 2.15 2.61
C ILE A 5 -16.72 1.56 4.03
N ARG A 6 -17.20 0.32 4.16
CA ARG A 6 -17.38 -0.36 5.46
C ARG A 6 -16.08 -0.96 6.02
N ALA A 7 -15.14 -1.31 5.14
CA ALA A 7 -13.81 -1.79 5.48
C ALA A 7 -12.89 -1.53 4.28
N MET A 8 -11.64 -1.17 4.56
CA MET A 8 -10.63 -0.99 3.51
C MET A 8 -9.59 -2.09 3.63
N HIS A 9 -9.47 -2.88 2.57
CA HIS A 9 -8.49 -3.94 2.46
C HIS A 9 -7.26 -3.35 1.78
N TYR A 10 -6.08 -3.76 2.23
CA TYR A 10 -4.83 -3.39 1.58
C TYR A 10 -4.09 -4.66 1.27
N GLU A 11 -3.66 -4.77 0.03
CA GLU A 11 -2.68 -5.77 -0.35
C GLU A 11 -1.29 -5.17 -0.13
N PHE A 12 -0.42 -5.96 0.47
CA PHE A 12 0.95 -5.57 0.70
C PHE A 12 1.93 -6.69 0.39
N ARG A 13 3.18 -6.30 0.18
CA ARG A 13 4.28 -7.23 0.03
C ARG A 13 5.57 -6.62 0.54
N ASP A 14 6.30 -7.41 1.31
CA ASP A 14 7.60 -7.03 1.85
C ASP A 14 8.72 -7.64 1.01
N THR A 15 9.79 -6.87 0.83
CA THR A 15 11.03 -7.33 0.20
C THR A 15 12.19 -6.79 1.01
N ALA A 16 13.08 -7.67 1.46
CA ALA A 16 14.29 -7.27 2.15
C ALA A 16 15.33 -6.79 1.13
N TYR A 17 15.92 -5.61 1.36
CA TYR A 17 16.99 -5.09 0.51
C TYR A 17 17.91 -4.18 1.32
N GLN A 18 19.22 -4.48 1.31
CA GLN A 18 20.27 -3.68 1.96
C GLN A 18 19.94 -3.27 3.41
N GLY A 19 19.50 -4.23 4.23
CA GLY A 19 19.17 -3.98 5.65
C GLY A 19 17.86 -3.23 5.88
N LYS A 20 17.08 -2.96 4.83
CA LYS A 20 15.76 -2.36 4.91
C LYS A 20 14.68 -3.35 4.48
N ILE A 21 13.46 -3.13 4.98
CA ILE A 21 12.26 -3.79 4.49
C ILE A 21 11.56 -2.81 3.56
N ILE A 22 11.32 -3.20 2.32
CA ILE A 22 10.57 -2.41 1.36
C ILE A 22 9.17 -3.02 1.27
N ARG A 23 8.18 -2.30 1.80
CA ARG A 23 6.78 -2.70 1.79
C ARG A 23 6.03 -1.98 0.69
N HIS A 24 5.59 -2.73 -0.29
CA HIS A 24 4.65 -2.27 -1.30
C HIS A 24 3.25 -2.34 -0.71
N ILE A 25 2.46 -1.26 -0.83
CA ILE A 25 1.05 -1.24 -0.44
C ILE A 25 0.19 -0.77 -1.61
N LYS A 26 -0.87 -1.52 -1.88
CA LYS A 26 -1.96 -1.10 -2.77
C LYS A 26 -3.28 -1.30 -2.04
N ALA A 27 -4.15 -0.31 -2.12
CA ALA A 27 -5.46 -0.39 -1.51
C ALA A 27 -6.45 -1.08 -2.44
N ILE A 28 -7.32 -1.87 -1.83
CA ILE A 28 -8.48 -2.49 -2.44
C ILE A 28 -9.69 -2.01 -1.63
N GLY A 29 -10.26 -0.89 -2.08
CA GLY A 29 -11.58 -0.46 -1.63
C GLY A 29 -12.57 -0.86 -2.70
N VAL A 30 -13.55 -1.71 -2.42
CA VAL A 30 -14.56 -2.08 -3.41
C VAL A 30 -15.88 -1.42 -3.00
N ASP A 31 -16.48 -0.61 -3.87
CA ASP A 31 -17.82 -0.07 -3.60
C ASP A 31 -18.89 -1.15 -3.75
N SER A 32 -20.15 -0.80 -3.45
CA SER A 32 -21.30 -1.71 -3.60
C SER A 32 -21.52 -2.22 -5.02
N HIS A 33 -20.81 -1.69 -6.01
CA HIS A 33 -20.88 -2.05 -7.42
C HIS A 33 -19.62 -2.78 -7.91
N GLY A 34 -18.72 -3.20 -7.02
CA GLY A 34 -17.49 -3.89 -7.41
C GLY A 34 -16.37 -2.95 -7.87
N ARG A 35 -16.53 -1.62 -7.77
CA ARG A 35 -15.54 -0.65 -8.27
C ARG A 35 -14.45 -0.39 -7.25
N CYS A 36 -13.20 -0.38 -7.73
CA CYS A 36 -12.06 -0.03 -6.90
C CYS A 36 -12.06 1.47 -6.57
N ILE A 37 -12.44 1.84 -5.36
CA ILE A 37 -12.44 3.19 -4.76
C ILE A 37 -11.43 3.23 -3.62
N ALA A 38 -10.16 3.09 -3.94
CA ALA A 38 -9.08 3.29 -2.99
C ALA A 38 -8.67 4.78 -2.95
N PRO A 39 -9.03 5.57 -1.92
CA PRO A 39 -8.48 6.91 -1.78
C PRO A 39 -6.98 6.83 -1.48
N VAL A 40 -6.16 7.20 -2.47
CA VAL A 40 -4.69 7.27 -2.39
C VAL A 40 -4.20 8.06 -1.17
N THR A 41 -4.98 9.06 -0.74
CA THR A 41 -4.72 9.85 0.47
C THR A 41 -4.62 9.00 1.74
N GLN A 42 -5.40 7.92 1.87
CA GLN A 42 -5.32 7.03 3.03
C GLN A 42 -4.09 6.12 2.99
N LEU A 43 -3.64 5.70 1.80
CA LEU A 43 -2.37 4.98 1.64
C LEU A 43 -1.19 5.81 2.12
N HIS A 44 -1.22 7.12 1.87
CA HIS A 44 -0.20 8.04 2.41
C HIS A 44 -0.23 8.16 3.93
N VAL A 45 -1.41 8.07 4.57
CA VAL A 45 -1.51 8.04 6.04
C VAL A 45 -0.89 6.75 6.58
N ILE A 46 -1.24 5.59 6.02
CA ILE A 46 -0.66 4.29 6.43
C ILE A 46 0.85 4.29 6.25
N ARG A 47 1.34 4.75 5.10
CA ARG A 47 2.78 4.94 4.85
C ARG A 47 3.45 5.73 5.98
N ARG A 48 2.92 6.92 6.31
CA ARG A 48 3.51 7.78 7.34
C ARG A 48 3.51 7.12 8.72
N VAL A 49 2.47 6.38 9.08
CA VAL A 49 2.41 5.67 10.35
C VAL A 49 3.46 4.55 10.38
N LEU A 50 3.52 3.72 9.34
CA LEU A 50 4.45 2.61 9.26
C LEU A 50 5.92 3.05 9.26
N GLU A 51 6.28 4.06 8.48
CA GLU A 51 7.64 4.61 8.43
C GLU A 51 8.05 5.28 9.76
N ARG A 52 7.10 5.81 10.54
CA ARG A 52 7.37 6.36 11.88
C ARG A 52 7.61 5.28 12.93
N THR A 53 6.94 4.14 12.81
CA THR A 53 7.05 3.03 13.78
C THR A 53 8.27 2.16 13.51
N HIS A 54 8.79 2.14 12.27
CA HIS A 54 9.87 1.27 11.85
C HIS A 54 10.90 2.01 10.98
N GLU A 55 12.04 2.37 11.57
CA GLU A 55 13.10 3.14 10.89
C GLU A 55 13.73 2.42 9.68
N THR A 56 13.66 1.09 9.65
CA THR A 56 14.19 0.26 8.56
C THR A 56 13.15 -0.01 7.47
N LEU A 57 11.91 0.45 7.65
CA LEU A 57 10.80 0.22 6.73
C LEU A 57 10.68 1.38 5.72
N VAL A 58 10.70 1.04 4.44
CA VAL A 58 10.39 1.96 3.33
C VAL A 58 9.06 1.54 2.74
N VAL A 59 8.08 2.45 2.68
CA VAL A 59 6.76 2.12 2.15
C VAL A 59 6.56 2.71 0.77
N VAL A 60 6.30 1.83 -0.20
CA VAL A 60 6.02 2.17 -1.59
C VAL A 60 4.52 2.09 -1.81
N VAL A 61 3.91 3.23 -2.16
CA VAL A 61 2.47 3.32 -2.44
C VAL A 61 2.23 3.03 -3.92
N MET A 62 1.33 2.11 -4.19
CA MET A 62 0.95 1.69 -5.54
C MET A 62 -0.53 1.96 -5.82
N THR A 63 -0.84 2.21 -7.09
CA THR A 63 -2.22 2.22 -7.59
C THR A 63 -2.75 0.80 -7.74
N SER A 64 -4.07 0.67 -7.90
CA SER A 64 -4.72 -0.62 -8.21
C SER A 64 -4.22 -1.27 -9.50
N GLN A 65 -3.64 -0.49 -10.42
CA GLN A 65 -3.04 -0.96 -11.67
C GLN A 65 -1.56 -1.35 -11.52
N GLY A 66 -1.03 -1.36 -10.31
CA GLY A 66 0.38 -1.68 -10.04
C GLY A 66 1.35 -0.53 -10.32
N ARG A 67 0.87 0.68 -10.65
CA ARG A 67 1.74 1.84 -10.89
C ARG A 67 2.22 2.43 -9.56
N VAL A 68 3.52 2.68 -9.44
CA VAL A 68 4.11 3.30 -8.25
C VAL A 68 3.86 4.80 -8.26
N LEU A 69 3.36 5.33 -7.14
CA LEU A 69 3.22 6.77 -6.94
C LEU A 69 4.54 7.33 -6.39
N ALA A 70 5.46 7.56 -7.33
CA ALA A 70 6.71 8.29 -7.24
C ALA A 70 7.44 8.28 -5.88
N VAL A 71 8.23 7.23 -5.62
CA VAL A 71 9.33 7.27 -4.64
C VAL A 71 10.64 7.41 -5.40
N ARG A 72 11.03 8.64 -5.73
CA ARG A 72 12.28 8.90 -6.46
C ARG A 72 13.41 9.12 -5.46
N SER A 73 14.24 8.10 -5.27
CA SER A 73 15.50 8.18 -4.54
C SER A 73 16.53 7.25 -5.20
N ALA A 74 17.83 7.54 -5.03
CA ALA A 74 18.89 6.68 -5.54
C ALA A 74 18.79 5.24 -4.97
N PHE A 75 18.38 5.10 -3.71
CA PHE A 75 18.11 3.82 -3.07
C PHE A 75 16.99 3.04 -3.80
N MET A 76 15.86 3.70 -4.08
CA MET A 76 14.75 3.05 -4.78
C MET A 76 15.08 2.73 -6.23
N GLN A 77 15.88 3.54 -6.92
CA GLN A 77 16.36 3.22 -8.27
C GLN A 77 17.23 1.96 -8.28
N ALA A 78 18.19 1.86 -7.34
CA ALA A 78 19.02 0.66 -7.21
C ALA A 78 18.19 -0.59 -6.87
N PHE A 79 17.18 -0.43 -6.02
CA PHE A 79 16.25 -1.50 -5.69
C PHE A 79 15.43 -1.97 -6.90
N GLU A 80 14.83 -1.04 -7.66
CA GLU A 80 14.03 -1.35 -8.85
C GLU A 80 14.85 -2.04 -9.94
N GLN A 81 16.11 -1.63 -10.12
CA GLN A 81 17.04 -2.29 -11.03
C GLN A 81 17.36 -3.74 -10.59
N ALA A 82 17.49 -3.97 -9.28
CA ALA A 82 17.74 -5.31 -8.74
C ALA A 82 16.49 -6.22 -8.76
N HIS A 83 15.29 -5.64 -8.88
CA HIS A 83 14.02 -6.38 -8.79
C HIS A 83 13.03 -5.97 -9.89
N PRO A 84 13.35 -6.22 -11.18
CA PRO A 84 12.56 -5.73 -12.31
C PRO A 84 11.13 -6.29 -12.38
N CYS A 85 10.87 -7.44 -11.76
CA CYS A 85 9.58 -8.14 -11.83
C CYS A 85 8.63 -7.86 -10.66
N LEU A 86 8.99 -7.02 -9.68
CA LEU A 86 8.15 -6.78 -8.48
C LEU A 86 6.77 -6.20 -8.79
N TYR A 87 6.60 -5.63 -9.98
CA TYR A 87 5.37 -5.00 -10.43
C TYR A 87 4.55 -5.89 -11.39
N ASP A 88 5.01 -7.11 -11.65
CA ASP A 88 4.31 -8.05 -12.52
C ASP A 88 3.11 -8.72 -11.80
N ALA A 89 2.06 -9.01 -12.56
CA ALA A 89 0.82 -9.62 -12.10
C ALA A 89 1.01 -11.04 -11.53
N SER A 90 2.17 -11.66 -11.78
CA SER A 90 2.56 -12.97 -11.25
C SER A 90 2.93 -12.97 -9.76
N TYR A 91 3.09 -11.81 -9.13
CA TYR A 91 3.50 -11.70 -7.74
C TYR A 91 2.35 -11.97 -6.76
N GLN A 92 2.54 -12.92 -5.84
CA GLN A 92 1.60 -13.19 -4.74
C GLN A 92 1.62 -12.04 -3.72
N TRP A 93 0.43 -11.47 -3.45
CA TRP A 93 0.19 -10.39 -2.50
C TRP A 93 -0.35 -10.94 -1.18
N GLN A 94 0.05 -10.35 -0.06
CA GLN A 94 -0.57 -10.60 1.24
C GLN A 94 -1.67 -9.57 1.48
N THR A 95 -2.74 -9.94 2.18
CA THR A 95 -3.85 -9.02 2.50
C THR A 95 -3.82 -8.64 3.98
N ALA A 96 -4.00 -7.35 4.26
CA ALA A 96 -4.19 -6.80 5.59
C ALA A 96 -5.48 -5.98 5.66
N ASN A 97 -6.17 -6.09 6.78
CA ASN A 97 -7.36 -5.29 7.08
C ASN A 97 -6.94 -4.08 7.92
N TYR A 98 -7.06 -2.87 7.38
CA TYR A 98 -6.94 -1.67 8.19
C TYR A 98 -8.33 -1.29 8.68
N ARG A 99 -8.56 -1.43 9.98
CA ARG A 99 -9.70 -0.80 10.64
C ARG A 99 -9.25 0.58 11.07
N ASN A 100 -9.87 1.62 10.51
CA ASN A 100 -9.68 2.97 11.03
C ASN A 100 -10.26 3.03 12.45
N PRO A 101 -9.45 3.26 13.50
CA PRO A 101 -9.97 3.31 14.86
C PRO A 101 -10.97 4.46 15.06
N SER A 102 -10.88 5.54 14.27
CA SER A 102 -11.82 6.67 14.34
C SER A 102 -13.16 6.45 13.64
N LEU A 103 -13.33 5.35 12.88
CA LEU A 103 -14.62 4.93 12.32
C LEU A 103 -15.27 3.79 13.13
N SER A 104 -14.61 3.33 14.21
CA SER A 104 -15.11 2.26 15.07
C SER A 104 -15.99 2.78 16.23
N GLN A 105 -16.28 4.10 16.26
CA GLN A 105 -17.09 4.78 17.28
C GLN A 105 -18.25 5.60 16.71
N VAL A 106 -18.90 5.11 15.66
CA VAL A 106 -20.25 5.60 15.33
C VAL A 106 -21.14 4.37 15.31
N GLY A 107 -21.95 4.24 16.37
CA GLY A 107 -22.89 3.15 16.58
C GLY A 107 -23.96 3.03 15.51
#